data_AF-A0AAN8PZ58-F1
#
_entry.id   AF-A0AAN8PZ58-F1
#
_cell.length_a   1.000
_cell.length_b   1.000
_cell.length_c   1.000
_cell.angle_alpha   90.00
_cell.angle_beta   90.00
_cell.angle_gamma   90.00
#
_symmetry.space_group_name_H-M   'P 1'
#
loop_
_entity.id
_entity.type
_entity.pdbx_description
1 polymer ?
#
loop_
_entity_poly.entity_id
_entity_poly.type
_entity_poly.pdbx_seq_one_letter_code
_entity_poly.pdbx_strand_id
1 'polypeptide(L)' 'MSKKVLSKITTVGSQQFFLLTTIPVDKEDGFNLLLTDGQSTWTGTFSADDMDKQRKRLKMDFTSYFNQTER' A
#
# COMPACT_ATOMS: atom_id res chain seq x y z
N MET A 1 -10.43 -7.01 12.82
CA MET A 1 -9.99 -5.60 12.92
C MET A 1 -9.02 -5.31 11.78
N SER A 2 -9.10 -4.14 11.15
CA SER A 2 -8.15 -3.72 10.10
C SER A 2 -6.73 -3.55 10.67
N LYS A 3 -5.72 -3.99 9.93
CA LYS A 3 -4.30 -3.81 10.27
C LYS A 3 -3.82 -2.46 9.73
N LYS A 4 -3.07 -1.70 10.53
CA LYS A 4 -2.44 -0.44 10.11
C LYS A 4 -0.93 -0.58 10.20
N VAL A 5 -0.23 -0.18 9.14
CA VAL A 5 1.23 -0.24 9.04
C VAL A 5 1.73 1.16 8.73
N LEU A 6 2.65 1.68 9.52
CA LEU A 6 3.30 2.96 9.29
C LEU A 6 4.74 2.71 8.85
N SER A 7 5.08 3.17 7.65
CA SER A 7 6.39 2.95 7.03
C SER A 7 7.04 4.29 6.69
N LYS A 8 8.35 4.40 6.90
CA LYS A 8 9.14 5.56 6.48
C LYS A 8 9.70 5.32 5.09
N ILE A 9 9.46 6.24 4.16
CA ILE A 9 9.95 6.20 2.78
C ILE A 9 10.96 7.32 2.59
N THR A 10 12.12 6.99 2.03
CA THR A 10 13.12 7.97 1.64
C THR A 10 13.17 8.04 0.12
N THR A 11 12.91 9.21 -0.45
CA THR A 11 12.99 9.41 -1.90
C THR A 11 14.41 9.82 -2.33
N VAL A 12 14.67 9.75 -3.63
CA VAL A 12 15.92 10.23 -4.23
C VAL A 12 16.01 11.74 -4.00
N GLY A 13 16.96 12.18 -3.17
CA GLY A 13 17.07 13.57 -2.71
C GLY A 13 16.95 13.76 -1.19
N SER A 14 16.91 12.67 -0.41
CA SER A 14 16.87 12.68 1.06
C SER A 14 15.59 13.27 1.67
N GLN A 15 14.55 13.52 0.88
CA GLN A 15 13.24 13.88 1.39
C GLN A 15 12.60 12.65 2.03
N GLN A 16 12.06 12.84 3.24
CA GLN A 16 11.45 11.79 4.03
C GLN A 16 9.94 11.92 3.96
N PHE A 17 9.28 10.79 3.74
CA PHE A 17 7.84 10.66 3.77
C PHE A 17 7.45 9.55 4.76
N PHE A 18 6.24 9.64 5.27
CA PHE A 18 5.60 8.59 6.06
C PHE A 18 4.39 8.09 5.29
N LEU A 19 4.33 6.78 5.07
CA LEU A 19 3.21 6.09 4.45
C LEU A 19 2.47 5.29 5.50
N LEU A 20 1.21 5.63 5.72
CA LEU A 20 0.27 4.84 6.50
C LEU A 20 -0.56 3.97 5.55
N THR A 21 -0.36 2.66 5.63
CA THR A 21 -1.14 1.66 4.90
C THR A 21 -2.18 1.06 5.84
N THR A 22 -3.45 1.18 5.48
CA THR A 22 -4.56 0.53 6.17
C THR A 22 -5.03 -0.66 5.35
N ILE A 23 -4.87 -1.84 5.93
CA ILE A 23 -5.23 -3.14 5.36
C ILE A 23 -6.57 -3.56 5.99
N PRO A 24 -7.65 -3.68 5.20
CA PRO A 24 -8.94 -4.17 5.68
C PRO A 24 -8.84 -5.61 6.20
N VAL A 25 -9.92 -6.07 6.85
CA VAL A 25 -9.97 -7.46 7.34
C VAL A 25 -10.00 -8.43 6.17
N ASP A 26 -10.78 -8.09 5.15
CA ASP A 26 -10.72 -8.76 3.87
C ASP A 26 -9.53 -8.19 3.08
N LYS A 27 -8.58 -9.07 2.78
CA LYS A 27 -7.35 -8.71 2.08
C LYS A 27 -7.61 -8.41 0.61
N GLU A 28 -8.72 -8.90 0.07
CA GLU A 28 -9.11 -8.70 -1.33
C GLU A 28 -9.70 -7.31 -1.57
N ASP A 29 -10.14 -6.59 -0.54
CA ASP A 29 -10.69 -5.23 -0.64
C ASP A 29 -9.66 -4.16 -1.06
N GLY A 30 -8.37 -4.49 -1.03
CA GLY A 30 -7.31 -3.55 -1.35
C GLY A 30 -6.71 -2.83 -0.14
N PHE A 31 -6.06 -1.71 -0.37
CA PHE A 31 -5.41 -0.89 0.66
C PHE A 31 -5.87 0.56 0.59
N ASN A 32 -6.03 1.17 1.77
CA ASN A 32 -6.11 2.62 1.88
C ASN A 32 -4.73 3.17 2.28
N LEU A 33 -4.25 4.14 1.52
CA LEU A 33 -2.91 4.69 1.61
C LEU A 33 -3.00 6.18 2.00
N LEU A 34 -2.20 6.58 2.97
CA LEU A 34 -1.99 7.99 3.33
C LEU A 34 -0.49 8.27 3.34
N LEU A 35 -0.03 9.13 2.45
CA LEU A 35 1.34 9.59 2.38
C LEU A 35 1.43 11.01 2.95
N THR A 36 2.46 11.30 3.74
CA THR A 36 2.73 12.66 4.24
C THR A 36 4.23 12.95 4.32
N ASP A 37 4.61 14.19 4.09
CA ASP A 37 5.96 14.71 4.34
C ASP A 37 6.04 15.57 5.62
N GLY A 38 4.96 15.61 6.41
CA GLY A 38 4.82 16.45 7.59
C GLY A 38 4.30 17.86 7.33
N GLN A 39 4.19 18.28 6.06
CA GLN A 39 3.58 19.56 5.67
C GLN A 39 2.29 19.34 4.87
N SER A 40 2.33 18.37 3.97
CA SER A 40 1.26 17.99 3.06
C SER A 40 0.85 16.54 3.29
N THR A 41 -0.37 16.22 2.88
CA THR A 41 -0.94 14.88 2.97
C THR A 41 -1.60 14.52 1.65
N TRP A 42 -1.35 13.30 1.19
CA TRP A 42 -1.96 12.70 0.02
C TRP A 42 -2.65 11.41 0.43
N THR A 43 -3.87 11.20 -0.05
CA THR A 43 -4.62 9.97 0.15
C THR A 43 -4.78 9.24 -1.17
N GLY A 44 -4.79 7.92 -1.11
CA GLY A 44 -5.01 7.07 -2.26
C GLY A 44 -5.58 5.74 -1.85
N THR A 45 -6.19 5.05 -2.81
CA THR A 45 -6.71 3.70 -2.61
C THR A 45 -6.08 2.81 -3.66
N PHE A 46 -5.62 1.64 -3.23
CA PHE A 46 -5.19 0.57 -4.11
C PHE A 46 -6.27 -0.49 -4.09
N SER A 47 -7.14 -0.51 -5.11
CA SER A 47 -8.37 -1.30 -5.09
C SER A 47 -8.12 -2.79 -5.34
N ALA A 48 -9.14 -3.62 -5.08
CA ALA A 48 -9.19 -5.02 -5.48
C ALA A 48 -8.85 -5.21 -6.96
N ASP A 49 -9.41 -4.37 -7.83
CA ASP A 49 -9.17 -4.41 -9.28
C ASP A 49 -7.72 -4.08 -9.62
N ASP A 50 -7.12 -3.11 -8.92
CA ASP A 50 -5.72 -2.75 -9.14
C ASP A 50 -4.79 -3.89 -8.71
N MET A 51 -5.08 -4.52 -7.57
CA MET A 51 -4.37 -5.71 -7.11
C MET A 51 -4.49 -6.86 -8.12
N ASP A 52 -5.68 -7.14 -8.61
CA ASP A 52 -5.94 -8.21 -9.58
C ASP A 52 -5.21 -7.94 -10.92
N LYS A 53 -5.24 -6.70 -11.40
CA LYS A 53 -4.49 -6.29 -12.60
C LYS A 53 -2.99 -6.46 -12.40
N GLN A 54 -2.46 -6.04 -11.25
CA GLN A 54 -1.02 -6.10 -10.97
C GLN A 54 -0.51 -7.53 -10.79
N ARG A 55 -1.20 -8.37 -10.01
CA ARG A 55 -0.79 -9.77 -9.83
C ARG A 55 -0.82 -10.53 -11.16
N LYS A 56 -1.83 -10.31 -12.01
CA LYS A 56 -1.94 -10.93 -13.33
C LYS A 56 -0.81 -10.46 -14.25
N ARG A 57 -0.50 -9.15 -14.24
CA ARG A 57 0.62 -8.59 -14.99
C ARG A 57 1.97 -9.20 -14.58
N LEU A 58 2.17 -9.42 -13.28
CA LEU A 58 3.38 -10.02 -12.73
C LEU A 58 3.38 -11.56 -12.77
N LYS A 59 2.30 -12.18 -13.28
CA LYS A 59 2.09 -13.64 -13.28
C LYS A 59 2.30 -14.27 -11.89
N MET A 60 1.84 -13.58 -10.85
CA MET A 60 1.98 -13.99 -9.45
C MET A 60 0.60 -14.38 -8.89
N ASP A 61 0.58 -15.40 -8.01
CA ASP A 61 -0.63 -15.73 -7.26
C ASP A 61 -0.96 -14.62 -6.24
N PHE A 62 -2.23 -14.56 -5.83
CA PHE A 62 -2.72 -13.48 -4.96
C PHE A 62 -1.97 -13.45 -3.61
N THR A 63 -1.76 -14.59 -2.98
CA THR A 63 -1.14 -14.69 -1.66
C THR A 63 0.31 -14.21 -1.70
N SER A 64 1.09 -14.66 -2.67
CA SER A 64 2.48 -14.21 -2.85
C SER A 64 2.56 -12.72 -3.14
N TYR A 65 1.66 -12.19 -3.98
CA TYR A 65 1.62 -10.77 -4.30
C TYR A 65 1.26 -9.94 -3.07
N PHE A 66 0.19 -10.31 -2.37
CA PHE A 66 -0.27 -9.63 -1.16
C PHE A 66 0.82 -9.56 -0.10
N ASN A 67 1.48 -10.68 0.20
CA ASN A 67 2.53 -10.78 1.22
C ASN A 67 3.77 -9.91 0.91
N GLN A 68 4.02 -9.61 -0.37
CA GLN A 68 5.07 -8.68 -0.78
C GLN A 68 4.62 -7.21 -0.67
N THR A 69 3.36 -6.93 -1.00
CA THR A 69 2.81 -5.56 -1.02
C THR A 69 2.35 -5.03 0.34
N GLU A 70 2.04 -5.90 1.31
CA GLU A 70 1.55 -5.48 2.63
C GLU A 70 2.64 -4.96 3.59
N ARG A 71 3.91 -4.96 3.13
CA ARG A 71 5.09 -4.59 3.91
C ARG A 71 5.42 -3.11 3.75
#